data_AF-A0A535LZF7-F1
#
_entry.id   AF-A0A535LZF7-F1
#
_cell.length_a   1.000
_cell.length_b   1.000
_cell.length_c   1.000
_cell.angle_alpha   90.00
_cell.angle_beta   90.00
_cell.angle_gamma   90.00
#
_symmetry.space_group_name_H-M   'P 1'
#
loop_
_entity.id
_entity.type
_entity.pdbx_description
1 polymer ?
#
loop_
_entity_poly.entity_id
_entity_poly.type
_entity_poly.pdbx_seq_one_letter_code
_entity_poly.pdbx_strand_id
1 'polypeptide(L)'
;ANGTLPTFIFVTPNLLDDMHDGTVQQGDAWLKANIDPLLHNSWFTGNAAGADLILTMDESSGSNTNGGGQVPTVVVSSSGRHLTDSSFGNHYGTLRGIEEAYGLTLLGGAASLSNGDLRSAF
;
A
#
# COMPACT_ATOMS: atom_id res chain seq x y z
N ALA A 1 19.92 9.69 6.86
CA ALA A 1 18.65 10.40 7.13
C ALA A 1 18.72 11.04 8.51
N ASN A 2 18.28 12.30 8.68
CA ASN A 2 18.36 13.06 9.94
C ASN A 2 17.26 12.69 10.95
N GLY A 3 16.89 11.39 11.02
CA GLY A 3 15.92 10.89 12.01
C GLY A 3 14.48 11.38 11.86
N THR A 4 14.13 12.07 10.77
CA THR A 4 12.79 12.61 10.51
C THR A 4 12.33 12.20 9.10
N LEU A 5 11.51 11.17 9.02
CA LEU A 5 10.81 10.82 7.79
C LEU A 5 9.48 11.59 7.72
N PRO A 6 8.98 11.90 6.50
CA PRO A 6 7.63 12.42 6.32
C PRO A 6 6.59 11.49 6.95
N THR A 7 5.44 12.04 7.32
CA THR A 7 4.31 11.24 7.81
C THR A 7 3.78 10.32 6.72
N PHE A 8 3.75 10.79 5.46
CA PHE A 8 3.32 10.04 4.29
C PHE A 8 4.42 9.99 3.22
N ILE A 9 4.66 8.81 2.66
CA ILE A 9 5.63 8.59 1.58
C ILE A 9 4.94 7.77 0.48
N PHE A 10 5.06 8.22 -0.77
CA PHE A 10 4.59 7.50 -1.95
C PHE A 10 5.79 7.15 -2.80
N VAL A 11 5.95 5.87 -3.14
CA VAL A 11 7.08 5.38 -3.93
C VAL A 11 6.56 4.57 -5.10
N THR A 12 7.02 4.92 -6.30
CA THR A 12 6.90 4.10 -7.50
C THR A 12 8.32 3.75 -7.94
N PRO A 13 8.66 2.46 -8.13
CA PRO A 13 9.91 2.11 -8.79
C PRO A 13 9.94 2.64 -10.24
N ASN A 14 11.05 2.41 -10.94
CA ASN A 14 11.07 2.63 -12.39
C ASN A 14 10.37 1.47 -13.11
N LEU A 15 10.14 1.62 -14.43
CA LEU A 15 9.43 0.64 -15.27
C LEU A 15 9.99 -0.79 -15.26
N LEU A 16 11.26 -0.97 -14.90
CA LEU A 16 11.84 -2.32 -14.77
C LEU A 16 11.57 -2.91 -13.39
N ASP A 17 11.62 -2.07 -12.36
CA ASP A 17 11.53 -2.46 -10.97
C ASP A 17 10.06 -2.49 -10.45
N ASP A 18 9.12 -1.86 -11.17
CA ASP A 18 7.67 -1.91 -10.91
C ASP A 18 6.97 -3.07 -11.63
N MET A 19 7.74 -3.86 -12.40
CA MET A 19 7.30 -5.02 -13.18
C MET A 19 6.49 -4.68 -14.45
N HIS A 20 6.47 -3.42 -14.91
CA HIS A 20 5.80 -3.06 -16.16
C HIS A 20 6.56 -3.60 -17.39
N ASP A 21 7.85 -3.26 -17.49
CA ASP A 21 8.77 -3.70 -18.54
C ASP A 21 9.75 -4.79 -18.03
N GLY A 22 9.79 -4.97 -16.71
CA GLY A 22 10.63 -5.95 -16.04
C GLY A 22 9.93 -7.25 -15.68
N THR A 23 10.62 -8.08 -14.91
CA THR A 23 10.12 -9.36 -14.41
C THR A 23 9.69 -9.24 -12.95
N VAL A 24 8.83 -10.17 -12.51
CA VAL A 24 8.48 -10.31 -11.08
C VAL A 24 9.73 -10.46 -10.20
N GLN A 25 10.75 -11.18 -10.69
CA GLN A 25 12.00 -11.38 -9.96
C GLN A 25 12.78 -10.07 -9.78
N GLN A 26 12.75 -9.17 -10.76
CA GLN A 26 13.39 -7.86 -10.64
C GLN A 26 12.66 -6.97 -9.63
N GLY A 27 11.34 -6.90 -9.69
CA GLY A 27 10.57 -6.13 -8.72
C GLY A 27 10.70 -6.67 -7.28
N ASP A 28 10.74 -8.01 -7.11
CA ASP A 28 11.02 -8.62 -5.79
C ASP A 28 12.42 -8.26 -5.28
N ALA A 29 13.44 -8.32 -6.15
CA ALA A 29 14.79 -7.91 -5.80
C ALA A 29 14.86 -6.43 -5.40
N TRP A 30 14.10 -5.56 -6.08
CA TRP A 30 13.99 -4.14 -5.74
C TRP A 30 13.32 -3.92 -4.39
N LEU A 31 12.19 -4.60 -4.11
CA LEU A 31 11.51 -4.54 -2.81
C LEU A 31 12.45 -5.00 -1.69
N LYS A 32 13.17 -6.11 -1.90
CA LYS A 32 14.13 -6.63 -0.93
C LYS A 32 15.30 -5.67 -0.68
N ALA A 33 15.76 -4.93 -1.68
CA ALA A 33 16.87 -4.00 -1.53
C ALA A 33 16.46 -2.67 -0.89
N ASN A 34 15.23 -2.19 -1.16
CA ASN A 34 14.81 -0.82 -0.81
C ASN A 34 13.75 -0.76 0.30
N ILE A 35 12.87 -1.75 0.40
CA ILE A 35 11.75 -1.77 1.35
C ILE A 35 12.05 -2.63 2.58
N ASP A 36 12.66 -3.81 2.41
CA ASP A 36 13.01 -4.66 3.56
C ASP A 36 13.84 -3.92 4.63
N PRO A 37 14.89 -3.12 4.29
CA PRO A 37 15.61 -2.34 5.30
C PRO A 37 14.75 -1.31 6.05
N LEU A 38 13.70 -0.78 5.41
CA LEU A 38 12.76 0.15 6.04
C LEU A 38 11.91 -0.58 7.09
N LEU A 39 11.43 -1.78 6.78
CA LEU A 39 10.61 -2.60 7.68
C LEU A 39 11.34 -2.98 8.98
N HIS A 40 12.68 -3.06 8.95
CA HIS A 40 13.50 -3.36 10.13
C HIS A 40 14.04 -2.11 10.84
N ASN A 41 13.78 -0.90 10.34
CA ASN A 41 14.30 0.31 10.96
C ASN A 41 13.47 0.72 12.20
N SER A 42 14.08 1.49 13.10
CA SER A 42 13.42 1.94 14.34
C SER A 42 12.29 2.93 14.12
N TRP A 43 12.25 3.61 12.97
CA TRP A 43 11.13 4.48 12.61
C TRP A 43 9.86 3.67 12.30
N PHE A 44 9.99 2.55 11.60
CA PHE A 44 8.89 1.67 11.25
C PHE A 44 8.47 0.80 12.45
N THR A 45 9.45 0.22 13.16
CA THR A 45 9.19 -0.74 14.25
C THR A 45 8.95 -0.10 15.63
N GLY A 46 9.47 1.11 15.86
CA GLY A 46 9.59 1.70 17.20
C GLY A 46 8.83 3.00 17.40
N ASN A 47 8.05 3.46 16.42
CA ASN A 47 7.23 4.65 16.58
C ASN A 47 5.99 4.34 17.44
N ALA A 48 5.78 5.11 18.51
CA ALA A 48 4.59 4.98 19.37
C ALA A 48 3.28 5.25 18.62
N ALA A 49 3.33 5.95 17.47
CA ALA A 49 2.20 6.16 16.58
C ALA A 49 1.96 4.99 15.59
N GLY A 50 2.87 4.01 15.53
CA GLY A 50 2.87 2.97 14.50
C GLY A 50 3.32 3.49 13.12
N ALA A 51 3.63 2.55 12.23
CA ALA A 51 3.85 2.78 10.80
C ALA A 51 3.23 1.63 10.00
N ASP A 52 2.66 1.97 8.84
CA ASP A 52 2.05 1.03 7.90
C ASP A 52 2.65 1.21 6.51
N LEU A 53 2.86 0.09 5.82
CA LEU A 53 3.21 0.03 4.41
C LEU A 53 2.04 -0.58 3.65
N ILE A 54 1.58 0.10 2.60
CA ILE A 54 0.65 -0.46 1.62
C ILE A 54 1.45 -0.75 0.35
N LEU A 55 1.52 -2.03 -0.03
CA LEU A 55 2.04 -2.47 -1.31
C LEU A 55 0.86 -2.82 -2.22
N THR A 56 0.77 -2.23 -3.40
CA THR A 56 -0.29 -2.49 -4.38
C THR A 56 0.23 -2.30 -5.81
N MET A 57 -0.57 -2.68 -6.80
CA MET A 57 -0.31 -2.42 -8.23
C MET A 57 -1.43 -1.54 -8.78
N ASP A 58 -1.14 -0.71 -9.77
CA ASP A 58 -2.14 0.16 -10.41
C ASP A 58 -3.08 -0.59 -11.36
N GLU A 59 -2.60 -1.68 -11.98
CA GLU A 59 -3.40 -2.55 -12.82
C GLU A 59 -2.94 -4.01 -12.83
N SER A 60 -3.80 -4.88 -13.36
CA SER A 60 -3.49 -6.28 -13.62
C SER A 60 -2.91 -6.46 -15.02
N SER A 61 -2.03 -7.44 -15.20
CA SER A 61 -1.31 -7.67 -16.47
C SER A 61 -2.17 -8.17 -17.64
N GLY A 62 -3.47 -8.43 -17.45
CA GLY A 62 -4.30 -9.06 -18.49
C GLY A 62 -5.80 -8.92 -18.33
N SER A 63 -6.28 -8.08 -17.41
CA SER A 63 -7.72 -7.86 -17.22
C SER A 63 -8.01 -6.39 -16.97
N ASN A 64 -8.99 -5.85 -17.69
CA ASN A 64 -9.50 -4.49 -17.47
C ASN A 64 -10.85 -4.50 -16.73
N THR A 65 -11.21 -5.63 -16.11
CA THR A 65 -12.45 -5.75 -15.35
C THR A 65 -12.46 -4.72 -14.23
N ASN A 66 -13.58 -4.01 -14.03
CA ASN A 66 -13.70 -2.93 -13.04
C ASN A 66 -12.65 -1.81 -13.17
N GLY A 67 -12.07 -1.60 -14.37
CA GLY A 67 -11.15 -0.50 -14.64
C GLY A 67 -9.66 -0.77 -14.37
N GLY A 68 -9.24 -2.03 -14.28
CA GLY A 68 -7.83 -2.42 -14.09
C GLY A 68 -7.62 -3.87 -13.66
N GLY A 69 -8.68 -4.62 -13.39
CA GLY A 69 -8.61 -6.01 -12.96
C GLY A 69 -8.29 -6.17 -11.47
N GLN A 70 -7.98 -7.40 -11.07
CA GLN A 70 -7.62 -7.70 -9.69
C GLN A 70 -6.10 -7.58 -9.51
N VAL A 71 -5.69 -6.80 -8.51
CA VAL A 71 -4.29 -6.55 -8.16
C VAL A 71 -3.97 -7.08 -6.76
N PRO A 72 -2.73 -7.48 -6.48
CA PRO A 72 -2.32 -7.74 -5.10
C PRO A 72 -2.37 -6.43 -4.31
N THR A 73 -2.86 -6.49 -3.07
CA THR A 73 -2.75 -5.40 -2.10
C THR A 73 -2.39 -6.01 -0.75
N VAL A 74 -1.28 -5.55 -0.18
CA VAL A 74 -0.74 -6.06 1.09
C VAL A 74 -0.50 -4.87 2.00
N VAL A 75 -1.01 -4.97 3.23
CA VAL A 75 -0.69 -4.02 4.29
C VAL A 75 0.24 -4.69 5.29
N VAL A 76 1.38 -4.06 5.53
CA VAL A 76 2.34 -4.45 6.58
C VAL A 76 2.26 -3.39 7.66
N SER A 77 1.78 -3.77 8.84
CA SER A 77 1.62 -2.87 9.98
C SER A 77 2.56 -3.24 11.11
N SER A 78 3.19 -2.23 11.71
CA SER A 78 3.96 -2.37 12.95
C SER A 78 3.10 -2.83 14.15
N SER A 79 1.78 -2.59 14.11
CA SER A 79 0.82 -3.00 15.15
C SER A 79 0.44 -4.48 15.10
N GLY A 80 0.86 -5.18 14.04
CA GLY A 80 0.82 -6.64 13.94
C GLY A 80 -0.57 -7.27 13.94
N ARG A 81 -1.16 -7.43 12.75
CA ARG A 81 -2.27 -8.36 12.56
C ARG A 81 -2.08 -9.18 11.28
N HIS A 82 -2.03 -10.50 11.45
CA HIS A 82 -2.13 -11.41 10.31
C HIS A 82 -3.62 -11.60 10.00
N LEU A 83 -4.08 -11.00 8.91
CA LEU A 83 -5.44 -11.17 8.42
C LEU A 83 -5.45 -11.36 6.90
N THR A 84 -6.49 -12.03 6.42
CA THR A 84 -6.84 -12.06 5.00
C THR A 84 -8.22 -11.44 4.89
N ASP A 85 -8.32 -10.34 4.14
CA ASP A 85 -9.59 -9.71 3.82
C ASP A 85 -10.02 -10.12 2.41
N SER A 86 -11.22 -10.68 2.30
CA SER A 86 -11.82 -11.08 1.02
C SER A 86 -12.89 -10.10 0.55
N SER A 87 -13.07 -8.98 1.25
CA SER A 87 -13.99 -7.91 0.88
C SER A 87 -13.59 -7.31 -0.46
N PHE A 88 -14.59 -6.91 -1.25
CA PHE A 88 -14.34 -6.17 -2.47
C PHE A 88 -13.83 -4.76 -2.16
N GLY A 89 -12.86 -4.29 -2.95
CA GLY A 89 -12.36 -2.93 -2.92
C GLY A 89 -11.62 -2.55 -4.20
N ASN A 90 -11.39 -1.26 -4.37
CA ASN A 90 -10.55 -0.70 -5.42
C ASN A 90 -9.64 0.40 -4.85
N HIS A 91 -8.90 1.11 -5.69
CA HIS A 91 -7.97 2.16 -5.23
C HIS A 91 -8.65 3.32 -4.49
N TYR A 92 -9.95 3.58 -4.70
CA TYR A 92 -10.66 4.54 -3.86
C TYR A 92 -10.86 4.02 -2.43
N GLY A 93 -11.05 2.71 -2.24
CA GLY A 93 -11.09 2.09 -0.92
C GLY A 93 -9.72 2.11 -0.21
N THR A 94 -8.62 2.04 -0.96
CA THR A 94 -7.28 2.29 -0.44
C THR A 94 -7.13 3.73 0.04
N LEU A 95 -7.54 4.71 -0.78
CA LEU A 95 -7.52 6.13 -0.40
C LEU A 95 -8.38 6.39 0.85
N ARG A 96 -9.59 5.80 0.91
CA ARG A 96 -10.46 5.87 2.08
C ARG A 96 -9.74 5.42 3.35
N GLY A 97 -9.09 4.27 3.33
CA GLY A 97 -8.33 3.76 4.47
C GLY A 97 -7.23 4.72 4.93
N ILE A 98 -6.49 5.33 3.98
CA ILE A 98 -5.47 6.35 4.28
C ILE A 98 -6.12 7.60 4.89
N GLU A 99 -7.18 8.13 4.29
CA GLU A 99 -7.86 9.33 4.79
C GLU A 99 -8.40 9.10 6.20
N GLU A 100 -9.01 7.95 6.45
CA GLU A 100 -9.53 7.58 7.77
C GLU A 100 -8.42 7.39 8.81
N ALA A 101 -7.28 6.81 8.44
CA ALA A 101 -6.12 6.65 9.33
C ALA A 101 -5.52 8.02 9.75
N TYR A 102 -5.57 9.01 8.85
CA TYR A 102 -5.10 10.38 9.12
C TYR A 102 -6.17 11.31 9.68
N GLY A 103 -7.41 10.83 9.86
CA GLY A 103 -8.54 11.66 10.31
C GLY A 103 -8.96 12.75 9.32
N LEU A 104 -8.76 12.51 8.02
CA LEU A 104 -9.11 13.41 6.93
C LEU A 104 -10.56 13.20 6.47
N THR A 105 -11.10 14.18 5.76
CA THR A 105 -12.40 14.05 5.07
C THR A 105 -12.24 13.21 3.81
N LEU A 106 -13.22 12.36 3.52
CA LEU A 106 -13.17 11.46 2.36
C LEU A 106 -13.31 12.21 1.04
N LEU A 107 -12.37 12.02 0.12
CA LEU A 107 -12.37 12.68 -1.19
C LEU A 107 -13.07 11.83 -2.27
N GLY A 108 -14.01 12.42 -3.00
CA GLY A 108 -14.55 11.86 -4.23
C GLY A 108 -15.01 10.39 -4.09
N GLY A 109 -14.41 9.49 -4.87
CA GLY A 109 -14.74 8.06 -4.84
C GLY A 109 -14.50 7.39 -3.48
N ALA A 110 -13.58 7.88 -2.65
CA ALA A 110 -13.31 7.32 -1.32
C ALA A 110 -14.53 7.44 -0.38
N ALA A 111 -15.40 8.43 -0.62
CA ALA A 111 -16.64 8.59 0.13
C ALA A 111 -17.71 7.54 -0.20
N SER A 112 -17.57 6.79 -1.32
CA SER A 112 -18.52 5.76 -1.72
C SER A 112 -18.20 4.41 -1.09
N LEU A 113 -19.11 3.87 -0.28
CA LEU A 113 -18.98 2.54 0.31
C LEU A 113 -18.88 1.40 -0.72
N SER A 114 -19.36 1.62 -1.95
CA SER A 114 -19.27 0.64 -3.03
C SER A 114 -17.83 0.36 -3.48
N ASN A 115 -16.88 1.25 -3.12
CA ASN A 115 -15.48 1.15 -3.51
C ASN A 115 -14.62 0.38 -2.49
N GLY A 116 -15.23 -0.10 -1.41
CA GLY A 116 -14.55 -0.81 -0.34
C GLY A 116 -13.84 0.12 0.65
N ASP A 117 -13.22 -0.49 1.64
CA ASP A 117 -12.53 0.21 2.72
C ASP A 117 -11.38 -0.65 3.24
N LEU A 118 -10.16 -0.11 3.17
CA LEU A 118 -8.95 -0.80 3.64
C LEU A 118 -8.69 -0.58 5.15
N ARG A 119 -9.55 0.17 5.87
CA ARG A 119 -9.35 0.50 7.29
C ARG A 119 -9.14 -0.73 8.18
N SER A 120 -9.72 -1.88 7.84
CA SER A 120 -9.58 -3.15 8.59
C SER A 120 -8.14 -3.68 8.63
N ALA A 121 -7.28 -3.20 7.71
CA ALA A 121 -5.92 -3.67 7.52
C ALA A 121 -4.83 -2.81 8.20
N PHE A 122 -5.20 -1.63 8.70
CA PHE A 122 -4.33 -0.75 9.51
C PHE A 122 -4.41 -1.12 11.00
#